data_AF-A0A3D0MAN9-F1
#
_entry.id   AF-A0A3D0MAN9-F1
#
_cell.length_a   1.000
_cell.length_b   1.000
_cell.length_c   1.000
_cell.angle_alpha   90.00
_cell.angle_beta   90.00
_cell.angle_gamma   90.00
#
_symmetry.space_group_name_H-M   'P 1'
#
loop_
_entity.id
_entity.type
_entity.pdbx_description
1 polymer ?
#
loop_
_entity_poly.entity_id
_entity_poly.type
_entity_poly.pdbx_seq_one_letter_code
_entity_poly.pdbx_strand_id
1 'polypeptide(L)'
;MQVSVSDQDGVLNRAGAEVRIYNKQGDLLGLRLINTGDGYNSHSNKPVHFGLPGYDTVTVEVTFLARAGRQTQRYENISLAEYRGSSFHVLQH
;
A
#
# COMPACT_ATOMS: atom_id res chain seq x y z
N MET A 1 4.05 9.82 -2.14
CA MET A 1 4.21 8.79 -1.09
C MET A 1 4.31 7.44 -1.75
N GLN A 2 5.13 6.52 -1.23
CA GLN A 2 5.18 5.13 -1.68
C GLN A 2 4.57 4.21 -0.62
N VAL A 3 3.86 3.17 -1.04
CA VAL A 3 3.34 2.12 -0.15
C VAL A 3 3.90 0.78 -0.60
N SER A 4 4.52 0.04 0.32
CA SER A 4 5.01 -1.32 0.12
C SER A 4 4.26 -2.28 1.03
N VAL A 5 4.15 -3.53 0.60
CA VAL A 5 3.47 -4.58 1.36
C VAL A 5 4.35 -5.82 1.42
N SER A 6 4.42 -6.46 2.59
CA SER A 6 5.06 -7.76 2.77
C SER A 6 4.20 -8.67 3.64
N ASP A 7 4.62 -9.92 3.76
CA ASP A 7 4.14 -10.80 4.82
C ASP A 7 5.02 -10.81 6.05
N GLN A 8 4.62 -11.62 7.03
CA GLN A 8 5.30 -11.79 8.31
C GLN A 8 6.76 -12.24 8.18
N ASP A 9 7.09 -12.93 7.08
CA ASP A 9 8.46 -13.38 6.76
C ASP A 9 9.27 -12.31 6.01
N GLY A 10 8.69 -11.12 5.81
CA GLY A 10 9.30 -10.01 5.06
C GLY A 10 9.27 -10.21 3.54
N VAL A 11 8.56 -11.23 3.04
CA VAL A 11 8.49 -11.51 1.61
C VAL A 11 7.58 -10.48 0.95
N LEU A 12 8.17 -9.67 0.06
CA LEU A 12 7.49 -8.70 -0.78
C LEU A 12 6.75 -9.40 -1.93
N ASN A 13 5.85 -10.33 -1.63
CA ASN A 13 5.08 -11.08 -2.62
C ASN A 13 3.60 -11.11 -2.24
N ARG A 14 2.92 -9.97 -2.43
CA ARG A 14 1.48 -9.80 -2.21
C ARG A 14 0.82 -9.17 -3.42
N ALA A 15 1.15 -9.70 -4.59
CA ALA A 15 0.44 -9.34 -5.80
C ALA A 15 -1.07 -9.57 -5.64
N GLY A 16 -1.86 -8.66 -6.20
CA GLY A 16 -3.30 -8.62 -6.01
C GLY A 16 -3.76 -7.90 -4.75
N ALA A 17 -2.86 -7.44 -3.86
CA ALA A 17 -3.25 -6.54 -2.79
C ALA A 17 -3.70 -5.18 -3.35
N GLU A 18 -4.77 -4.64 -2.79
CA GLU A 18 -5.34 -3.34 -3.16
C GLU A 18 -4.92 -2.30 -2.13
N VAL A 19 -4.35 -1.19 -2.58
CA VAL A 19 -4.03 -0.03 -1.74
C VAL A 19 -4.93 1.13 -2.11
N ARG A 20 -5.69 1.65 -1.15
CA ARG A 20 -6.54 2.84 -1.27
C ARG A 20 -6.04 3.93 -0.34
N ILE A 21 -6.01 5.17 -0.83
CA ILE A 21 -5.61 6.35 -0.06
C ILE A 21 -6.81 7.27 0.07
N TYR A 22 -7.07 7.75 1.28
CA TYR A 22 -8.16 8.67 1.59
C TYR A 22 -7.66 9.94 2.26
N ASN A 23 -8.39 11.05 2.12
CA ASN A 23 -8.20 12.23 2.97
C ASN A 23 -8.85 12.02 4.35
N LYS A 24 -8.76 13.03 5.23
CA LYS A 24 -9.38 13.00 6.57
C LYS A 24 -10.91 12.93 6.54
N GLN A 25 -11.53 13.43 5.47
CA GLN A 25 -12.98 13.45 5.26
C GLN A 25 -13.51 12.10 4.76
N GLY A 26 -12.63 11.19 4.36
CA GLY A 26 -12.99 9.88 3.80
C GLY A 26 -13.09 9.84 2.28
N ASP A 27 -12.72 10.90 1.58
CA ASP A 27 -12.71 10.93 0.11
C ASP A 27 -11.53 10.12 -0.43
N LEU A 28 -11.79 9.29 -1.44
CA LEU A 28 -10.76 8.48 -2.10
C LEU A 28 -9.85 9.38 -2.95
N LEU A 29 -8.57 9.44 -2.59
CA LEU A 29 -7.53 10.19 -3.30
C LEU A 29 -6.80 9.33 -4.35
N GLY A 30 -6.78 8.01 -4.16
CA GLY A 30 -6.13 7.11 -5.11
C GLY A 30 -6.28 5.64 -4.79
N LEU A 31 -6.15 4.81 -5.84
CA LEU A 31 -6.20 3.35 -5.77
C LEU A 31 -5.09 2.75 -6.63
N ARG A 32 -4.38 1.75 -6.10
CA ARG A 32 -3.40 0.94 -6.84
C ARG A 32 -3.49 -0.53 -6.47
N LEU A 33 -3.24 -1.39 -7.45
CA LEU A 33 -2.97 -2.81 -7.23
C LEU A 33 -1.47 -3.02 -7.13
N ILE A 34 -1.07 -3.86 -6.18
CA ILE A 34 0.29 -4.40 -6.13
C ILE A 34 0.38 -5.48 -7.21
N ASN A 35 1.23 -5.28 -8.22
CA ASN A 35 1.40 -6.24 -9.31
C ASN A 35 2.60 -7.16 -9.07
N THR A 36 2.49 -8.43 -9.48
CA THR A 36 3.66 -9.28 -9.73
C THR A 36 4.28 -8.80 -11.05
N GLY A 37 5.55 -8.40 -11.04
CA GLY A 37 6.22 -7.98 -12.27
C GLY A 37 6.03 -9.00 -13.39
N ASP A 38 5.50 -8.55 -14.52
CA ASP A 38 5.20 -9.34 -15.71
C ASP A 38 6.49 -9.77 -16.43
N GLY A 39 7.05 -10.92 -16.03
CA GLY A 39 8.12 -11.53 -16.81
C GLY A 39 8.91 -12.58 -16.04
N TYR A 40 9.17 -13.71 -16.70
CA TYR A 40 10.08 -14.77 -16.25
C TYR A 40 11.26 -14.16 -15.44
N ASN A 41 11.32 -14.47 -14.14
CA ASN A 41 12.28 -13.99 -13.12
C ASN A 41 12.14 -12.59 -12.49
N SER A 42 11.01 -11.89 -12.60
CA SER A 42 10.80 -10.62 -11.85
C SER A 42 10.15 -10.83 -10.48
N HIS A 43 10.95 -11.27 -9.49
CA HIS A 43 10.49 -11.55 -8.11
C HIS A 43 10.43 -10.29 -7.21
N SER A 44 10.12 -9.12 -7.76
CA SER A 44 10.17 -7.86 -7.00
C SER A 44 8.83 -7.12 -7.04
N ASN A 45 8.02 -7.23 -5.97
CA ASN A 45 6.95 -6.27 -5.75
C ASN A 45 7.57 -4.91 -5.48
N LYS A 46 7.41 -3.99 -6.43
CA LYS A 46 7.82 -2.60 -6.23
C LYS A 46 6.77 -1.87 -5.38
N PRO A 47 7.18 -0.95 -4.50
CA PRO A 47 6.26 -0.04 -3.84
C PRO A 47 5.41 0.71 -4.87
N VAL A 48 4.14 0.94 -4.56
CA VAL A 48 3.24 1.75 -5.39
C VAL A 48 3.30 3.21 -4.99
N HIS A 49 3.42 4.11 -5.98
CA HIS A 49 3.53 5.54 -5.74
C HIS A 49 2.18 6.25 -5.91
N PHE A 50 1.90 7.18 -4.99
CA PHE A 50 0.76 8.09 -4.99
C PHE A 50 1.23 9.54 -4.98
N GLY A 51 0.79 10.32 -5.97
CA GLY A 51 0.90 11.78 -5.97
C GLY A 51 -0.23 12.36 -5.14
N LEU A 52 0.10 13.09 -4.07
CA LEU A 52 -0.85 13.60 -3.09
C LEU A 52 -0.60 15.10 -2.82
N PRO A 53 -0.71 15.97 -3.84
CA PRO A 53 -0.49 17.40 -3.65
C PRO A 53 -1.56 18.01 -2.74
N GLY A 54 -1.16 18.90 -1.84
CA GLY A 54 -2.08 19.64 -0.98
C GLY A 54 -2.60 18.88 0.25
N TYR A 55 -2.08 17.68 0.53
CA TYR A 55 -2.39 16.93 1.75
C TYR A 55 -1.15 16.76 2.62
N ASP A 56 -1.31 16.91 3.93
CA ASP A 56 -0.24 16.66 4.91
C ASP A 56 -0.34 15.26 5.54
N THR A 57 -1.57 14.76 5.67
CA THR A 57 -1.85 13.45 6.25
C THR A 57 -2.91 12.72 5.44
N VAL A 58 -2.82 11.40 5.38
CA VAL A 58 -3.78 10.55 4.70
C VAL A 58 -4.16 9.34 5.54
N THR A 59 -5.23 8.67 5.13
CA THR A 59 -5.53 7.31 5.57
C THR A 59 -5.16 6.33 4.47
N VAL A 60 -4.44 5.28 4.84
CA VAL A 60 -4.05 4.17 3.96
C VAL A 60 -4.89 2.95 4.31
N GLU A 61 -5.57 2.38 3.33
CA GLU A 61 -6.24 1.11 3.45
C GLU A 61 -5.58 0.10 2.52
N VAL A 62 -5.21 -1.06 3.06
CA VAL A 62 -4.64 -2.17 2.30
C VAL A 62 -5.54 -3.38 2.45
N THR A 63 -6.03 -3.90 1.33
CA THR A 63 -6.77 -5.17 1.29
C THR A 63 -5.91 -6.26 0.68
N PHE A 64 -5.66 -7.31 1.44
CA PHE A 64 -5.00 -8.53 1.01
C PHE A 64 -6.03 -9.58 0.58
N LEU A 65 -5.73 -10.28 -0.52
CA LEU A 65 -6.47 -11.48 -0.91
C LEU A 65 -5.79 -12.69 -0.28
N ALA A 66 -6.40 -13.27 0.74
CA ALA A 66 -5.92 -14.47 1.43
C ALA A 66 -6.88 -15.64 1.22
N ARG A 67 -6.45 -16.85 1.58
CA ARG A 67 -7.30 -18.06 1.51
C ARG A 67 -8.58 -17.92 2.33
N ALA A 68 -8.51 -17.22 3.46
CA ALA A 68 -9.65 -16.93 4.32
C ALA A 68 -10.58 -15.83 3.78
N GLY A 69 -10.27 -15.26 2.60
CA GLY A 69 -10.99 -14.14 1.99
C GLY A 69 -10.21 -12.84 2.04
N ARG A 70 -10.95 -11.73 1.93
CA ARG A 70 -10.37 -10.38 1.94
C ARG A 70 -10.01 -9.97 3.36
N GLN A 71 -8.75 -9.61 3.60
CA GLN A 71 -8.27 -9.06 4.86
C GLN A 71 -7.91 -7.59 4.65
N THR A 72 -8.62 -6.67 5.32
CA THR A 72 -8.37 -5.23 5.19
C THR A 72 -7.68 -4.69 6.45
N GLN A 73 -6.63 -3.92 6.25
CA GLN A 73 -5.92 -3.17 7.28
C GLN A 73 -6.02 -1.68 6.96
N ARG A 74 -6.36 -0.87 7.97
CA ARG A 74 -6.56 0.58 7.82
C ARG A 74 -5.64 1.33 8.78
N TYR A 75 -4.93 2.32 8.26
CA TYR A 75 -3.95 3.13 8.95
C TYR A 75 -4.28 4.60 8.77
N GLU A 76 -4.68 5.26 9.85
CA GLU A 76 -5.14 6.64 9.82
C GLU A 76 -4.05 7.61 10.28
N ASN A 77 -4.19 8.88 9.90
CA ASN A 77 -3.29 9.96 10.29
C ASN A 77 -1.82 9.75 9.86
N ILE A 78 -1.60 9.09 8.73
CA ILE A 78 -0.26 8.88 8.18
C ILE A 78 0.28 10.20 7.64
N SER A 79 1.35 10.71 8.27
CA SER A 79 1.99 11.96 7.87
C SER A 79 2.82 11.76 6.60
N LEU A 80 2.52 12.52 5.54
CA LEU A 80 3.28 12.45 4.30
C LEU A 80 4.71 12.96 4.45
N ALA A 81 4.97 13.81 5.45
CA ALA A 81 6.29 14.33 5.74
C ALA A 81 7.26 13.23 6.22
N GLU A 82 6.78 12.26 7.00
CA GLU A 82 7.59 11.16 7.54
C GLU A 82 8.07 10.19 6.45
N TYR A 83 7.35 10.11 5.32
CA TYR A 83 7.64 9.20 4.21
C TYR A 83 8.14 9.93 2.96
N ARG A 84 8.68 11.14 3.10
CA ARG A 84 9.38 11.83 2.00
C ARG A 84 10.66 11.09 1.65
N GLY A 85 10.71 10.50 0.46
CA GLY A 85 11.86 9.72 0.00
C GLY A 85 11.94 8.30 0.57
N SER A 86 10.91 7.86 1.31
CA SER A 86 10.78 6.50 1.85
C SER A 86 9.41 5.90 1.52
N SER A 87 9.18 4.65 1.91
CA SER A 87 7.92 3.93 1.75
C SER A 87 7.24 3.68 3.09
N PHE A 88 5.91 3.86 3.12
CA PHE A 88 5.08 3.32 4.17
C PHE A 88 4.93 1.82 3.96
N HIS A 89 5.47 1.02 4.89
CA HIS A 89 5.50 -0.43 4.78
C HIS A 89 4.39 -1.05 5.63
N VAL A 90 3.59 -1.93 5.00
CA VAL A 90 2.49 -2.64 5.63
C VAL A 90 2.78 -4.13 5.69
N LEU A 91 2.57 -4.73 6.86
CA LEU A 91 2.74 -6.16 7.11
C LEU A 91 1.39 -6.88 7.06
N GLN A 92 1.24 -7.89 6.21
CA GLN A 92 0.04 -8.74 6.26
C GLN A 92 0.05 -9.57 7.56
N HIS A 93 -1.07 -9.54 8.28
CA HIS A 93 -1.33 -10.35 9.48
C HIS A 93 -2.33 -11.49 9.21
#